data_AF-A0A520AWZ7-F1
#
_entry.id   AF-A0A520AWZ7-F1
#
_cell.length_a   1.000
_cell.length_b   1.000
_cell.length_c   1.000
_cell.angle_alpha   90.00
_cell.angle_beta   90.00
_cell.angle_gamma   90.00
#
_symmetry.space_group_name_H-M   'P 1'
#
loop_
_entity.id
_entity.type
_entity.pdbx_description
1 polymer ?
#
loop_
_entity_poly.entity_id
_entity_poly.type
_entity_poly.pdbx_seq_one_letter_code
_entity_poly.pdbx_strand_id
1 'polypeptide(L)'
;MDFSYQHAQSQRVLRQRNVLGIAALVLAGIVALLLLMSATRSREIVLQPVLGSPVTLSTSGVSREYLELVTRDTAVLTLNRTPSSLDYWMKSVLAIVSPKSQGKIKADLLKIVDEQRGSSMSQYFTLDGMEIDPKALQSTVTGKLNTVIGQKVVSSEQRTFVYDWEYAGMTLKLVGFSMVQPKTRPGAMM
;
A
#
# COMPACT_ATOMS: atom_id res chain seq x y z
N MET A 1 60.44 28.57 -38.67
CA MET A 1 58.99 28.87 -38.82
C MET A 1 58.26 28.14 -37.69
N ASP A 2 58.66 28.36 -36.43
CA ASP A 2 58.30 27.45 -35.33
C ASP A 2 57.57 28.17 -34.18
N PHE A 3 57.81 29.47 -34.03
CA PHE A 3 57.13 30.31 -33.03
C PHE A 3 55.64 30.55 -33.33
N SER A 4 55.25 30.63 -34.60
CA SER A 4 53.85 30.79 -35.01
C SER A 4 53.01 29.52 -34.75
N TYR A 5 53.61 28.34 -34.89
CA TYR A 5 52.95 27.06 -34.62
C TYR A 5 52.75 26.82 -33.12
N GLN A 6 53.72 27.19 -32.28
CA GLN A 6 53.59 27.11 -30.82
C GLN A 6 52.51 28.05 -30.26
N HIS A 7 52.39 29.27 -30.80
CA HIS A 7 51.33 30.20 -30.41
C HIS A 7 49.94 29.73 -30.84
N ALA A 8 49.81 29.17 -32.05
CA ALA A 8 48.54 28.60 -32.51
C ALA A 8 48.10 27.38 -31.69
N GLN A 9 49.02 26.52 -31.25
CA GLN A 9 48.71 25.40 -30.35
C GLN A 9 48.30 25.87 -28.96
N SER A 10 49.04 26.84 -28.37
CA SER A 10 48.71 27.40 -27.05
C SER A 10 47.31 28.03 -27.03
N GLN A 11 46.94 28.78 -28.08
CA GLN A 11 45.59 29.35 -28.20
C GLN A 11 44.50 28.29 -28.34
N ARG A 12 44.77 27.16 -29.02
CA ARG A 12 43.81 26.04 -29.12
C ARG A 12 43.58 25.39 -27.77
N VAL A 13 44.63 25.14 -27.00
CA VAL A 13 44.55 24.56 -25.64
C VAL A 13 43.78 25.49 -24.70
N LEU A 14 44.04 26.81 -24.75
CA LEU A 14 43.30 27.79 -23.95
C LEU A 14 41.81 27.85 -24.32
N ARG A 15 41.47 27.79 -25.62
CA ARG A 15 40.07 27.72 -26.06
C ARG A 15 39.39 26.42 -25.62
N GLN A 16 40.06 25.28 -25.76
CA GLN A 16 39.54 23.98 -25.28
C GLN A 16 39.29 23.99 -23.77
N ARG A 17 40.22 24.54 -22.98
CA ARG A 17 40.05 24.68 -21.53
C ARG A 17 38.85 25.56 -21.18
N ASN A 18 38.69 26.69 -21.86
CA ASN A 18 37.57 27.60 -21.60
C ASN A 18 36.23 26.97 -22.00
N VAL A 19 36.17 26.24 -23.14
CA VAL A 19 34.97 25.51 -23.56
C VAL A 19 34.63 24.39 -22.57
N LEU A 20 35.62 23.63 -22.10
CA LEU A 20 35.41 22.61 -21.07
C LEU A 20 34.95 23.20 -19.75
N GLY A 21 35.51 24.35 -19.34
CA GLY A 21 35.08 25.08 -18.15
C GLY A 21 33.63 25.55 -18.24
N ILE A 22 33.22 26.09 -19.39
CA ILE A 22 31.82 26.49 -19.64
C ILE A 22 30.91 25.27 -19.63
N ALA A 23 31.29 24.18 -20.32
CA ALA A 23 30.50 22.95 -20.34
C ALA A 23 30.32 22.34 -18.94
N ALA A 24 31.36 22.35 -18.11
CA ALA A 24 31.30 21.90 -16.73
C ALA A 24 30.36 22.76 -15.87
N LEU A 25 30.39 24.09 -16.05
CA LEU A 25 29.47 25.01 -15.35
C LEU A 25 28.01 24.79 -15.76
N VAL A 26 27.76 24.57 -17.06
CA VAL A 26 26.41 24.26 -17.56
C VAL A 26 25.90 22.94 -16.98
N LEU A 27 26.73 21.89 -17.00
CA LEU A 27 26.40 20.60 -16.39
C LEU A 27 26.14 20.72 -14.89
N ALA A 28 26.97 21.45 -14.16
CA ALA A 28 26.77 21.70 -12.73
C ALA A 28 25.45 22.45 -12.47
N GLY A 29 25.10 23.43 -13.30
CA GLY A 29 23.83 24.14 -13.23
C GLY A 29 22.63 23.23 -13.48
N ILE A 30 22.70 22.34 -14.47
CA ILE A 30 21.65 21.34 -14.75
C ILE A 30 21.50 20.38 -13.56
N VAL A 31 22.60 19.87 -13.00
CA VAL A 31 22.55 18.99 -11.83
C VAL A 31 21.94 19.70 -10.62
N ALA A 32 22.34 20.95 -10.36
CA ALA A 32 21.76 21.75 -9.28
C ALA A 32 20.25 21.98 -9.48
N LEU A 33 19.81 22.27 -10.70
CA LEU A 33 18.39 22.43 -11.03
C LEU A 33 17.61 21.13 -10.81
N LEU A 34 18.14 19.99 -11.23
CA LEU A 34 17.53 18.67 -11.02
C LEU A 34 17.43 18.33 -9.53
N LEU A 35 18.48 18.63 -8.75
CA LEU A 35 18.48 18.44 -7.29
C LEU A 35 17.42 19.31 -6.61
N LEU A 36 17.29 20.58 -7.02
CA LEU A 36 16.26 21.48 -6.51
C LEU A 36 14.85 20.97 -6.85
N MET A 37 14.61 20.56 -8.10
CA MET A 37 13.32 19.98 -8.51
C MET A 37 12.98 18.69 -7.75
N SER A 38 13.99 17.86 -7.47
CA SER A 38 13.82 16.63 -6.68
C SER A 38 13.51 16.93 -5.22
N ALA A 39 14.16 17.94 -4.63
CA ALA A 39 13.90 18.38 -3.26
C ALA A 39 12.48 18.95 -3.06
N THR A 40 11.91 19.57 -4.11
CA THR A 40 10.55 20.13 -4.07
C THR A 40 9.44 19.13 -4.39
N ARG A 41 9.73 17.82 -4.51
CA ARG A 41 8.73 16.82 -4.89
C ARG A 41 7.52 16.88 -3.95
N SER A 42 6.35 17.06 -4.55
CA SER A 42 5.11 17.45 -3.90
C SER A 42 4.64 16.41 -2.88
N ARG A 43 4.45 16.86 -1.63
CA ARG A 43 3.68 16.13 -0.62
C ARG A 43 2.21 16.40 -0.90
N GLU A 44 1.45 15.36 -1.24
CA GLU A 44 0.01 15.50 -1.43
C GLU A 44 -0.68 15.29 -0.08
N ILE A 45 -1.35 16.34 0.39
CA ILE A 45 -2.12 16.33 1.64
C ILE A 45 -3.59 16.33 1.25
N VAL A 46 -4.26 15.22 1.50
CA VAL A 46 -5.70 15.11 1.28
C VAL A 46 -6.39 15.37 2.61
N LEU A 47 -7.18 16.43 2.67
CA LEU A 47 -8.01 16.73 3.84
C LEU A 47 -9.34 15.98 3.70
N GLN A 48 -9.58 15.03 4.59
CA GLN A 48 -10.91 14.44 4.73
C GLN A 48 -11.66 15.16 5.86
N PRO A 49 -12.92 15.60 5.64
CA PRO A 49 -13.66 16.44 6.59
C PRO A 49 -13.82 15.86 8.00
N VAL A 50 -13.71 14.54 8.15
CA VAL A 50 -13.98 13.83 9.41
C VAL A 50 -12.72 13.33 10.13
N LEU A 51 -11.53 13.57 9.58
CA LEU A 51 -10.28 13.12 10.19
C LEU A 51 -9.71 14.18 11.13
N GLY A 52 -9.31 13.77 12.33
CA GLY A 52 -8.65 14.63 13.32
C GLY A 52 -7.21 15.00 12.96
N SER A 53 -6.68 14.52 11.84
CA SER A 53 -5.33 14.81 11.36
C SER A 53 -5.24 14.72 9.83
N PRO A 54 -4.41 15.55 9.17
CA PRO A 54 -4.21 15.49 7.73
C PRO A 54 -3.61 14.16 7.29
N VAL A 55 -4.06 13.64 6.15
CA VAL A 55 -3.52 12.40 5.59
C VAL A 55 -2.54 12.72 4.47
N THR A 56 -1.31 12.23 4.61
CA THR A 56 -0.25 12.47 3.64
C THR A 56 0.10 11.20 2.88
N LEU A 57 0.12 11.29 1.55
CA LEU A 57 0.71 10.31 0.65
C LEU A 57 2.03 10.86 0.12
N SER A 58 3.09 10.05 0.22
CA SER A 58 4.43 10.45 -0.21
C SER A 58 5.08 9.34 -1.00
N THR A 59 5.98 9.69 -1.92
CA THR A 59 6.76 8.67 -2.62
C THR A 59 7.62 7.82 -1.66
N SER A 60 7.98 8.35 -0.48
CA SER A 60 8.78 7.67 0.54
C SER A 60 8.00 6.67 1.39
N GLY A 61 6.67 6.67 1.33
CA GLY A 61 5.86 5.75 2.11
C GLY A 61 4.51 6.30 2.53
N VAL A 62 3.86 5.50 3.37
CA VAL A 62 2.48 5.66 3.79
C VAL A 62 2.43 6.15 5.23
N SER A 63 1.62 7.17 5.50
CA SER A 63 1.36 7.62 6.87
C SER A 63 0.55 6.59 7.65
N ARG A 64 0.72 6.54 8.97
CA ARG A 64 -0.03 5.62 9.83
C ARG A 64 -1.53 5.85 9.69
N GLU A 65 -1.94 7.11 9.65
CA GLU A 65 -3.33 7.56 9.57
C GLU A 65 -3.97 7.13 8.24
N TYR A 66 -3.22 7.19 7.12
CA TYR A 66 -3.69 6.66 5.84
C TYR A 66 -3.87 5.14 5.89
N LEU A 67 -2.87 4.43 6.43
CA LEU A 67 -2.91 2.96 6.49
C LEU A 67 -4.05 2.50 7.39
N GLU A 68 -4.29 3.20 8.50
CA GLU A 68 -5.42 2.96 9.40
C GLU A 68 -6.77 3.15 8.69
N LEU A 69 -6.93 4.28 7.99
CA LEU A 69 -8.13 4.60 7.22
C LEU A 69 -8.44 3.51 6.17
N VAL A 70 -7.45 3.16 5.35
CA VAL A 70 -7.60 2.15 4.30
C VAL A 70 -7.84 0.77 4.89
N THR A 71 -7.18 0.44 6.00
CA THR A 71 -7.39 -0.84 6.70
C THR A 71 -8.81 -0.94 7.23
N ARG A 72 -9.35 0.14 7.81
CA ARG A 72 -10.73 0.14 8.34
C ARG A 72 -11.74 -0.12 7.25
N ASP A 73 -11.62 0.56 6.12
CA ASP A 73 -12.49 0.34 4.95
C ASP A 73 -12.34 -1.08 4.39
N THR A 74 -11.10 -1.55 4.25
CA THR A 74 -10.81 -2.88 3.70
C THR A 74 -11.29 -4.00 4.61
N ALA A 75 -11.21 -3.84 5.93
CA ALA A 75 -11.73 -4.82 6.88
C ALA A 75 -13.26 -4.94 6.77
N VAL A 76 -13.95 -3.80 6.60
CA VAL A 76 -15.40 -3.82 6.36
C VAL A 76 -15.70 -4.52 5.03
N LEU A 77 -14.95 -4.22 3.97
CA LEU A 77 -15.15 -4.80 2.65
C LEU A 77 -14.90 -6.31 2.62
N THR A 78 -13.82 -6.78 3.25
CA THR A 78 -13.37 -8.18 3.16
C THR A 78 -14.14 -9.11 4.12
N LEU A 79 -14.55 -8.62 5.28
CA LEU A 79 -15.12 -9.45 6.36
C LEU A 79 -16.66 -9.43 6.46
N ASN A 80 -17.34 -8.57 5.68
CA ASN A 80 -18.80 -8.52 5.64
C ASN A 80 -19.34 -9.02 4.29
N ARG A 81 -20.27 -9.98 4.33
CA ARG A 81 -20.90 -10.52 3.12
C ARG A 81 -22.24 -11.18 3.40
N THR A 82 -23.12 -11.15 2.40
CA THR A 82 -24.40 -11.85 2.37
C THR A 82 -24.54 -12.59 1.04
N PRO A 83 -25.47 -13.56 0.92
CA PRO A 83 -25.66 -14.30 -0.33
C PRO A 83 -25.99 -13.39 -1.52
N SER A 84 -26.71 -12.30 -1.29
CA SER A 84 -27.06 -11.31 -2.32
C SER A 84 -25.90 -10.38 -2.68
N SER A 85 -24.88 -10.24 -1.83
CA SER A 85 -23.76 -9.33 -2.06
C SER A 85 -22.50 -10.00 -2.60
N LEU A 86 -22.47 -11.34 -2.74
CA LEU A 86 -21.25 -12.10 -3.06
C LEU A 86 -20.56 -11.66 -4.35
N ASP A 87 -21.31 -11.44 -5.42
CA ASP A 87 -20.74 -11.03 -6.72
C ASP A 87 -20.10 -9.64 -6.64
N TYR A 88 -20.77 -8.69 -5.96
CA TYR A 88 -20.23 -7.35 -5.71
C TYR A 88 -19.01 -7.41 -4.79
N TRP A 89 -19.09 -8.18 -3.70
CA TRP A 89 -18.02 -8.38 -2.73
C TRP A 89 -16.74 -8.88 -3.42
N MET A 90 -16.84 -9.95 -4.22
CA MET A 90 -15.68 -10.50 -4.91
C MET A 90 -15.05 -9.48 -5.87
N LYS A 91 -15.87 -8.77 -6.65
CA LYS A 91 -15.38 -7.74 -7.57
C LYS A 91 -14.67 -6.60 -6.83
N SER A 92 -15.24 -6.14 -5.72
CA SER A 92 -14.73 -5.04 -4.92
C SER A 92 -13.43 -5.42 -4.21
N VAL A 93 -13.33 -6.63 -3.63
CA VAL A 93 -12.08 -7.13 -3.03
C VAL A 93 -10.98 -7.24 -4.10
N LEU A 94 -11.28 -7.78 -5.29
CA LEU A 94 -10.28 -7.90 -6.36
C LEU A 94 -9.79 -6.56 -6.93
N ALA A 95 -10.54 -5.48 -6.78
CA ALA A 95 -10.15 -4.16 -7.28
C ALA A 95 -9.03 -3.50 -6.44
N ILE A 96 -8.96 -3.83 -5.15
CA ILE A 96 -7.94 -3.31 -4.22
C ILE A 96 -6.70 -4.18 -4.12
N VAL A 97 -6.77 -5.41 -4.63
CA VAL A 97 -5.69 -6.40 -4.58
C VAL A 97 -4.55 -6.06 -5.56
N SER A 98 -3.32 -6.37 -5.14
CA SER A 98 -2.14 -6.28 -6.00
C SER A 98 -2.29 -7.19 -7.23
N PRO A 99 -1.91 -6.74 -8.44
CA PRO A 99 -1.87 -7.59 -9.62
C PRO A 99 -1.08 -8.89 -9.43
N LYS A 100 -0.04 -8.87 -8.60
CA LYS A 100 0.82 -10.04 -8.33
C LYS A 100 0.08 -11.12 -7.51
N SER A 101 -0.79 -10.70 -6.59
CA SER A 101 -1.55 -11.62 -5.72
C SER A 101 -2.94 -11.93 -6.24
N GLN A 102 -3.39 -11.26 -7.32
CA GLN A 102 -4.76 -11.32 -7.80
C GLN A 102 -5.21 -12.74 -8.16
N GLY A 103 -4.33 -13.55 -8.78
CA GLY A 103 -4.65 -14.94 -9.13
C GLY A 103 -4.90 -15.83 -7.91
N LYS A 104 -4.01 -15.75 -6.91
CA LYS A 104 -4.14 -16.50 -5.65
C LYS A 104 -5.39 -16.09 -4.90
N ILE A 105 -5.57 -14.78 -4.68
CA ILE A 105 -6.71 -14.26 -3.93
C ILE A 105 -8.01 -14.61 -4.65
N LYS A 106 -8.09 -14.46 -5.98
CA LYS A 106 -9.27 -14.85 -6.74
C LYS A 106 -9.65 -16.32 -6.52
N ALA A 107 -8.67 -17.22 -6.51
CA ALA A 107 -8.94 -18.64 -6.25
C ALA A 107 -9.50 -18.88 -4.84
N ASP A 108 -8.98 -18.19 -3.83
CA ASP A 108 -9.48 -18.32 -2.46
C ASP A 108 -10.87 -17.68 -2.27
N LEU A 109 -11.14 -16.54 -2.93
CA LEU A 109 -12.47 -15.93 -2.93
C LEU A 109 -13.50 -16.80 -3.66
N LEU A 110 -13.13 -17.47 -4.75
CA LEU A 110 -14.04 -18.37 -5.48
C LEU A 110 -14.49 -19.54 -4.61
N LYS A 111 -13.59 -20.13 -3.82
CA LYS A 111 -13.97 -21.18 -2.85
C LYS A 111 -15.03 -20.68 -1.88
N ILE A 112 -14.85 -19.46 -1.33
CA ILE A 112 -15.81 -18.84 -0.42
C ILE A 112 -17.15 -18.60 -1.14
N VAL A 113 -17.13 -18.12 -2.38
CA VAL A 113 -18.35 -17.91 -3.15
C VAL A 113 -19.07 -19.23 -3.40
N ASP A 114 -18.36 -20.29 -3.77
CA ASP A 114 -18.94 -21.60 -4.06
C ASP A 114 -19.53 -22.25 -2.81
N GLU A 115 -18.88 -22.11 -1.65
CA GLU A 115 -19.38 -22.58 -0.35
C GLU A 115 -20.63 -21.81 0.12
N GLN A 116 -20.74 -20.53 -0.22
CA GLN A 116 -21.85 -19.67 0.22
C GLN A 116 -22.98 -19.59 -0.79
N ARG A 117 -22.74 -19.97 -2.06
CA ARG A 117 -23.75 -19.96 -3.12
C ARG A 117 -24.84 -20.97 -2.80
N GLY A 118 -26.09 -20.50 -2.74
CA GLY A 118 -27.25 -21.32 -2.37
C GLY A 118 -27.43 -21.54 -0.87
N SER A 119 -26.53 -21.00 -0.03
CA SER A 119 -26.71 -20.95 1.43
C SER A 119 -27.44 -19.66 1.84
N SER A 120 -28.16 -19.71 2.96
CA SER A 120 -28.72 -18.53 3.64
C SER A 120 -27.76 -17.94 4.67
N MET A 121 -26.47 -18.27 4.57
CA MET A 121 -25.42 -17.81 5.47
C MET A 121 -24.98 -16.38 5.12
N SER A 122 -25.00 -15.50 6.12
CA SER A 122 -24.44 -14.15 6.08
C SER A 122 -23.40 -13.98 7.18
N GLN A 123 -22.45 -13.09 6.96
CA GLN A 123 -21.36 -12.85 7.88
C GLN A 123 -21.14 -11.36 8.04
N TYR A 124 -20.91 -10.94 9.28
CA TYR A 124 -20.50 -9.57 9.57
C TYR A 124 -19.46 -9.51 10.68
N PHE A 125 -18.60 -8.51 10.60
CA PHE A 125 -17.51 -8.28 11.52
C PHE A 125 -17.73 -7.00 12.32
N THR A 126 -17.62 -7.12 13.64
CA THR A 126 -17.66 -6.00 14.57
C THR A 126 -16.23 -5.67 14.98
N LEU A 127 -15.74 -4.50 14.55
CA LEU A 127 -14.40 -4.03 14.82
C LEU A 127 -14.26 -3.62 16.30
N ASP A 128 -13.30 -4.21 17.02
CA ASP A 128 -12.96 -3.82 18.39
C ASP A 128 -11.72 -2.91 18.43
N GLY A 129 -10.74 -3.17 17.56
CA GLY A 129 -9.51 -2.40 17.50
C GLY A 129 -8.59 -2.80 16.35
N MET A 130 -7.52 -2.02 16.17
CA MET A 130 -6.53 -2.25 15.11
C MET A 130 -5.13 -1.82 15.52
N GLU A 131 -4.13 -2.52 15.00
CA GLU A 131 -2.71 -2.23 15.14
C GLU A 131 -2.12 -1.98 13.75
N ILE A 132 -1.33 -0.90 13.60
CA ILE A 132 -0.84 -0.43 12.31
C ILE A 132 0.68 -0.35 12.34
N ASP A 133 1.34 -1.04 11.42
CA ASP A 133 2.78 -0.96 11.19
C ASP A 133 3.06 -0.43 9.77
N PRO A 134 3.27 0.90 9.62
CA PRO A 134 3.60 1.49 8.32
C PRO A 134 4.97 1.07 7.79
N LYS A 135 5.89 0.64 8.66
CA LYS A 135 7.24 0.21 8.24
C LYS A 135 7.20 -1.18 7.62
N ALA A 136 6.45 -2.09 8.23
CA ALA A 136 6.20 -3.42 7.69
C ALA A 136 5.14 -3.43 6.57
N LEU A 137 4.44 -2.32 6.36
CA LEU A 137 3.25 -2.25 5.49
C LEU A 137 2.24 -3.35 5.87
N GLN A 138 2.00 -3.47 7.17
CA GLN A 138 1.11 -4.48 7.73
C GLN A 138 0.11 -3.81 8.66
N SER A 139 -1.12 -4.32 8.66
CA SER A 139 -2.12 -3.92 9.63
C SER A 139 -2.87 -5.12 10.18
N THR A 140 -3.19 -5.05 11.46
CA THR A 140 -3.89 -6.11 12.19
C THR A 140 -5.20 -5.55 12.71
N VAL A 141 -6.27 -6.31 12.55
CA VAL A 141 -7.62 -5.94 12.96
C VAL A 141 -8.17 -7.02 13.86
N THR A 142 -8.66 -6.62 15.04
CA THR A 142 -9.26 -7.52 16.03
C THR A 142 -10.72 -7.15 16.25
N GLY A 143 -11.57 -8.18 16.37
CA GLY A 143 -13.00 -7.99 16.53
C GLY A 143 -13.78 -9.29 16.60
N LYS A 144 -15.10 -9.17 16.56
CA LYS A 144 -16.01 -10.31 16.56
C LYS A 144 -16.50 -10.63 15.17
N LEU A 145 -16.32 -11.87 14.76
CA LEU A 145 -16.85 -12.41 13.52
C LEU A 145 -18.16 -13.13 13.80
N ASN A 146 -19.25 -12.61 13.27
CA ASN A 146 -20.59 -13.14 13.49
C ASN A 146 -21.07 -13.83 12.22
N THR A 147 -21.61 -15.03 12.39
CA THR A 147 -22.22 -15.81 11.31
C THR A 147 -23.69 -15.98 11.60
N VAL A 148 -24.52 -15.65 10.61
CA VAL A 148 -25.98 -15.70 10.68
C VAL A 148 -26.46 -16.66 9.60
N ILE A 149 -27.37 -17.57 9.95
CA ILE A 149 -28.05 -18.43 8.99
C ILE A 149 -29.55 -18.16 9.08
N GLY A 150 -30.14 -17.68 7.98
CA GLY A 150 -31.51 -17.19 7.98
C GLY A 150 -31.69 -16.02 8.95
N GLN A 151 -32.37 -16.27 10.08
CA GLN A 151 -32.67 -15.26 11.11
C GLN A 151 -31.91 -15.48 12.43
N LYS A 152 -31.05 -16.51 12.52
CA LYS A 152 -30.38 -16.89 13.77
C LYS A 152 -28.88 -16.68 13.67
N VAL A 153 -28.29 -16.03 14.68
CA VAL A 153 -26.83 -16.00 14.87
C VAL A 153 -26.38 -17.38 15.33
N VAL A 154 -25.53 -18.03 14.53
CA VAL A 154 -25.06 -19.40 14.79
C VAL A 154 -23.65 -19.45 15.35
N SER A 155 -22.84 -18.41 15.13
CA SER A 155 -21.52 -18.25 15.74
C SER A 155 -21.19 -16.78 15.93
N SER A 156 -20.45 -16.48 16.99
CA SER A 156 -19.86 -15.17 17.29
C SER A 156 -18.51 -15.40 17.97
N GLU A 157 -17.42 -15.16 17.25
CA GLU A 157 -16.09 -15.53 17.69
C GLU A 157 -15.13 -14.35 17.63
N GLN A 158 -14.29 -14.21 18.67
CA GLN A 158 -13.20 -13.25 18.64
C GLN A 158 -12.14 -13.70 17.65
N ARG A 159 -11.89 -12.90 16.61
CA ARG A 159 -10.93 -13.21 15.55
C ARG A 159 -10.04 -12.00 15.28
N THR A 160 -8.80 -12.30 14.92
CA THR A 160 -7.80 -11.31 14.51
C THR A 160 -7.40 -11.61 13.08
N PHE A 161 -7.37 -10.57 12.24
CA PHE A 161 -7.01 -10.63 10.84
C PHE A 161 -5.79 -9.75 10.58
N VAL A 162 -4.84 -10.27 9.81
CA VAL A 162 -3.67 -9.53 9.34
C VAL A 162 -3.86 -9.20 7.86
N TYR A 163 -3.54 -7.98 7.49
CA TYR A 163 -3.54 -7.45 6.12
C TYR A 163 -2.11 -7.05 5.76
N ASP A 164 -1.62 -7.63 4.67
CA ASP A 164 -0.31 -7.30 4.11
C ASP A 164 -0.51 -6.38 2.91
N TRP A 165 0.26 -5.30 2.88
CA TRP A 165 0.14 -4.26 1.87
C TRP A 165 1.41 -4.13 1.04
N GLU A 166 1.25 -3.71 -0.20
CA GLU A 166 2.34 -3.19 -1.01
C GLU A 166 2.06 -1.74 -1.38
N TYR A 167 3.11 -0.92 -1.32
CA TYR A 167 3.05 0.47 -1.73
C TYR A 167 3.98 0.69 -2.91
N ALA A 168 3.40 0.91 -4.09
CA ALA A 168 4.15 1.11 -5.33
C ALA A 168 3.42 2.12 -6.22
N GLY A 169 4.17 3.01 -6.88
CA GLY A 169 3.59 4.01 -7.78
C GLY A 169 2.53 4.88 -7.11
N MET A 170 2.77 5.28 -5.85
CA MET A 170 1.84 6.08 -5.02
C MET A 170 0.51 5.40 -4.69
N THR A 171 0.33 4.13 -5.04
CA THR A 171 -0.88 3.37 -4.76
C THR A 171 -0.61 2.29 -3.72
N LEU A 172 -1.48 2.20 -2.72
CA LEU A 172 -1.51 1.09 -1.77
C LEU A 172 -2.37 -0.03 -2.33
N LYS A 173 -1.85 -1.25 -2.33
CA LYS A 173 -2.56 -2.45 -2.81
C LYS A 173 -2.48 -3.56 -1.78
N LEU A 174 -3.56 -4.33 -1.68
CA LEU A 174 -3.65 -5.48 -0.78
C LEU A 174 -2.90 -6.68 -1.38
N VAL A 175 -1.89 -7.19 -0.67
CA VAL A 175 -1.12 -8.37 -1.06
C VAL A 175 -1.79 -9.64 -0.56
N GLY A 176 -2.38 -9.58 0.63
CA GLY A 176 -3.05 -10.71 1.26
C GLY A 176 -3.76 -10.29 2.53
N PHE A 177 -4.74 -11.10 2.94
CA PHE A 177 -5.35 -11.00 4.25
C PHE A 177 -5.59 -12.41 4.78
N SER A 178 -5.35 -12.61 6.07
CA SER A 178 -5.50 -13.93 6.69
C SER A 178 -5.89 -13.82 8.16
N MET A 179 -6.54 -14.87 8.66
CA MET A 179 -6.86 -14.99 10.08
C MET A 179 -5.61 -15.43 10.83
N VAL A 180 -5.29 -14.74 11.93
CA VAL A 180 -4.25 -15.18 12.87
C VAL A 180 -4.76 -16.40 13.62
N GLN A 181 -4.09 -17.54 13.43
CA GLN A 181 -4.32 -18.71 14.26
C GLN A 181 -3.91 -18.36 15.71
N PRO A 182 -4.77 -18.57 16.71
CA PRO A 182 -4.35 -18.42 18.10
C PRO A 182 -3.13 -19.30 18.35
N LYS A 183 -2.03 -18.74 18.87
CA LYS A 183 -0.92 -19.57 19.36
C LYS A 183 -1.49 -20.46 20.47
N THR A 184 -1.66 -21.75 20.20
CA THR A 184 -1.92 -22.75 21.24
C THR A 184 -0.80 -22.63 22.27
N ARG A 185 -1.11 -22.19 23.48
CA ARG A 185 -0.14 -22.17 24.58
C ARG A 185 0.23 -23.64 24.88
N PRO A 186 1.48 -24.08 24.69
CA PRO A 186 1.91 -25.38 25.18
C PRO A 186 2.10 -25.25 26.69
N GLY A 187 1.20 -25.80 27.51
CA GLY A 187 1.37 -25.78 28.97
C GLY A 187 0.10 -25.86 29.83
N ALA A 188 -1.02 -26.37 29.34
CA ALA A 188 -2.19 -26.67 30.17
C ALA A 188 -2.60 -28.14 30.04
N MET A 189 -1.64 -29.03 30.28
CA MET A 189 -1.86 -30.42 30.66
C MET A 189 -0.72 -30.80 31.60
N MET A 190 -0.91 -30.49 32.88
CA MET A 190 -0.37 -31.20 34.03
C MET A 190 -1.39 -31.09 35.16
#